data_AF-A0A8T5JB36-F1
#
_entry.id   AF-A0A8T5JB36-F1
#
_cell.length_a   1.000
_cell.length_b   1.000
_cell.length_c   1.000
_cell.angle_alpha   90.00
_cell.angle_beta   90.00
_cell.angle_gamma   90.00
#
_symmetry.space_group_name_H-M   'P 1'
#
loop_
_entity.id
_entity.type
_entity.pdbx_description
1 polymer ?
#
loop_
_entity_poly.entity_id
_entity_poly.type
_entity_poly.pdbx_seq_one_letter_code
_entity_poly.pdbx_strand_id
1 'polypeptide(L)'
;MGMPMVHTTDGFRVPWDKSRIVAMLNKETQLAETMFDIPAISELTAERLADEVERRFRLTKPRFVSGPMVREVTNNLLLEWSHEVPEFGIYRNLLTRVGVPIYDAYQIDTGNGFESKENANLQPNPETVHKKKADRLSKEQYLLLMDPKLAKSHTDGDIHIHTLEYFGTRPFCQDWDLRYFLYYGLIPDGQGFRSSVAGPAMQPEVAVLHSVKVLAAGQTNFSGGQGFMYYTMFLAPFLRGLSYKRIKQLAQMMFYELTQTYVTRGGQLVFSNIQLPMGVPKIWRDVPVVKQGKVGPETYGDYEPEVQMFFRAITEVSLEGDSWGKPFNFPKNENYVSPEFFKSEYDDLWMLVHEAVGKFGSPYFDNMLPAYRGYGNGISCYQCCAYQFSNTPETD
;
A
#
# COMPACT_ATOMS: atom_id res chain seq x y z
N MET A 1 -47.98 -24.24 15.77
CA MET A 1 -46.60 -24.73 15.53
C MET A 1 -45.65 -23.68 16.08
N GLY A 2 -44.69 -24.08 16.92
CA GLY A 2 -43.73 -23.16 17.52
C GLY A 2 -42.71 -22.61 16.51
N MET A 3 -41.94 -21.60 16.92
CA MET A 3 -40.86 -21.06 16.11
C MET A 3 -39.72 -22.08 15.90
N PRO A 4 -39.00 -22.02 14.76
CA PRO A 4 -37.86 -22.90 14.51
C PRO A 4 -36.72 -22.63 15.49
N MET A 5 -35.90 -23.67 15.73
CA MET A 5 -34.60 -23.47 16.37
C MET A 5 -33.66 -22.70 15.45
N VAL A 6 -32.78 -21.89 16.04
CA VAL A 6 -31.81 -21.05 15.34
C VAL A 6 -30.41 -21.61 15.51
N HIS A 7 -29.69 -21.80 14.40
CA HIS A 7 -28.24 -22.04 14.38
C HIS A 7 -27.51 -20.69 14.41
N THR A 8 -26.82 -20.42 15.50
CA THR A 8 -26.10 -19.16 15.71
C THR A 8 -24.74 -19.18 15.02
N THR A 9 -24.15 -17.99 14.81
CA THR A 9 -22.88 -17.82 14.11
C THR A 9 -21.69 -18.44 14.85
N ASP A 10 -21.81 -18.58 16.17
CA ASP A 10 -20.85 -19.27 17.07
C ASP A 10 -21.09 -20.79 17.17
N GLY A 11 -21.99 -21.35 16.36
CA GLY A 11 -22.17 -22.79 16.18
C GLY A 11 -23.16 -23.47 17.13
N PHE A 12 -23.88 -22.72 17.97
CA PHE A 12 -24.90 -23.28 18.87
C PHE A 12 -26.28 -23.37 18.21
N ARG A 13 -27.15 -24.19 18.81
CA ARG A 13 -28.56 -24.29 18.44
C ARG A 13 -29.43 -23.80 19.60
N VAL A 14 -30.11 -22.69 19.40
CA VAL A 14 -30.89 -21.99 20.45
C VAL A 14 -32.36 -21.85 20.07
N PRO A 15 -33.28 -21.72 21.05
CA PRO A 15 -34.66 -21.32 20.76
C PRO A 15 -34.71 -19.97 20.05
N TRP A 16 -35.75 -19.77 19.23
CA TRP A 16 -36.01 -18.47 18.62
C TRP A 16 -36.23 -17.39 19.69
N ASP A 17 -35.59 -16.24 19.50
CA ASP A 17 -35.68 -15.09 20.38
C ASP A 17 -35.57 -13.81 19.56
N LYS A 18 -36.71 -13.14 19.33
CA LYS A 18 -36.76 -11.91 18.53
C LYS A 18 -36.01 -10.75 19.16
N SER A 19 -35.78 -10.75 20.47
CA SER A 19 -35.03 -9.68 21.16
C SER A 19 -33.58 -9.60 20.66
N ARG A 20 -33.03 -10.70 20.13
CA ARG A 20 -31.71 -10.72 19.49
C ARG A 20 -31.66 -9.94 18.18
N ILE A 21 -32.78 -9.87 17.44
CA ILE A 21 -32.88 -9.05 16.23
C ILE A 21 -32.89 -7.57 16.61
N VAL A 22 -33.64 -7.21 17.65
CA VAL A 22 -33.67 -5.85 18.21
C VAL A 22 -32.29 -5.42 18.69
N ALA A 23 -31.62 -6.27 19.49
CA ALA A 23 -30.27 -6.00 19.98
C ALA A 23 -29.23 -5.84 18.84
N MET A 24 -29.33 -6.66 17.79
CA MET A 24 -28.49 -6.54 16.59
C MET A 24 -28.72 -5.21 15.87
N LEU A 25 -29.99 -4.84 15.62
CA LEU A 25 -30.37 -3.58 14.98
C LEU A 25 -29.87 -2.37 15.77
N ASN A 26 -30.14 -2.33 17.08
CA ASN A 26 -29.70 -1.24 17.95
C ASN A 26 -28.17 -1.10 18.00
N LYS A 27 -27.43 -2.22 17.99
CA LYS A 27 -25.98 -2.22 18.06
C LYS A 27 -25.33 -1.80 16.75
N GLU A 28 -25.75 -2.40 15.63
CA GLU A 28 -25.04 -2.25 14.35
C GLU A 28 -25.43 -0.95 13.63
N THR A 29 -26.67 -0.46 13.82
CA THR A 29 -27.09 0.83 13.23
C THR A 29 -26.48 2.05 13.90
N GLN A 30 -25.74 1.91 15.01
CA GLN A 30 -24.90 2.99 15.56
C GLN A 30 -23.85 3.49 14.54
N LEU A 31 -23.49 2.65 13.56
CA LEU A 31 -22.63 3.06 12.47
C LEU A 31 -23.29 4.09 11.55
N ALA A 32 -24.62 4.21 11.52
CA ALA A 32 -25.32 5.22 10.74
C ALA A 32 -24.99 6.63 11.24
N GLU A 33 -24.90 6.80 12.56
CA GLU A 33 -24.54 8.08 13.17
C GLU A 33 -23.08 8.43 12.85
N THR A 34 -22.19 7.46 13.05
CA THR A 34 -20.75 7.65 12.84
C THR A 34 -20.37 7.92 11.38
N MET A 35 -20.98 7.20 10.44
CA MET A 35 -20.55 7.18 9.03
C MET A 35 -21.41 8.07 8.12
N PHE A 36 -22.66 8.33 8.50
CA PHE A 36 -23.65 8.98 7.62
C PHE A 36 -24.40 10.15 8.26
N ASP A 37 -24.14 10.48 9.54
CA ASP A 37 -24.89 11.50 10.29
C ASP A 37 -26.42 11.23 10.32
N ILE A 38 -26.79 9.94 10.34
CA ILE A 38 -28.17 9.46 10.43
C ILE A 38 -28.38 8.84 11.81
N PRO A 39 -29.43 9.19 12.57
CA PRO A 39 -29.71 8.59 13.87
C PRO A 39 -29.74 7.07 13.80
N ALA A 40 -29.32 6.37 14.85
CA ALA A 40 -29.50 4.94 14.94
C ALA A 40 -31.00 4.58 14.93
N ILE A 41 -31.32 3.34 14.53
CA ILE A 41 -32.72 2.91 14.48
C ILE A 41 -33.34 2.96 15.88
N SER A 42 -34.56 3.51 15.98
CA SER A 42 -35.24 3.59 17.28
C SER A 42 -35.64 2.20 17.79
N GLU A 43 -35.66 2.02 19.12
CA GLU A 43 -36.09 0.77 19.78
C GLU A 43 -37.45 0.29 19.25
N LEU A 44 -38.43 1.20 19.19
CA LEU A 44 -39.78 0.91 18.71
C LEU A 44 -39.79 0.42 17.25
N THR A 45 -38.95 1.03 16.39
CA THR A 45 -38.81 0.61 15.00
C THR A 45 -38.14 -0.76 14.91
N ALA A 46 -37.11 -1.00 15.72
CA ALA A 46 -36.41 -2.28 15.77
C ALA A 46 -37.33 -3.43 16.24
N GLU A 47 -38.17 -3.18 17.25
CA GLU A 47 -39.20 -4.13 17.71
C GLU A 47 -40.20 -4.47 16.60
N ARG A 48 -40.70 -3.45 15.87
CA ARG A 48 -41.61 -3.66 14.73
C ARG A 48 -40.98 -4.47 13.61
N LEU A 49 -39.72 -4.21 13.27
CA LEU A 49 -38.97 -5.02 12.31
C LEU A 49 -38.83 -6.46 12.78
N ALA A 50 -38.48 -6.67 14.05
CA ALA A 50 -38.33 -8.00 14.63
C ALA A 50 -39.65 -8.79 14.62
N ASP A 51 -40.78 -8.13 14.89
CA ASP A 51 -42.12 -8.71 14.77
C ASP A 51 -42.44 -9.16 13.34
N GLU A 52 -42.07 -8.34 12.35
CA GLU A 52 -42.29 -8.65 10.95
C GLU A 52 -41.39 -9.78 10.45
N VAL A 53 -40.12 -9.83 10.89
CA VAL A 53 -39.21 -10.96 10.64
C VAL A 53 -39.80 -12.24 11.21
N GLU A 54 -40.26 -12.21 12.45
CA GLU A 54 -40.90 -13.35 13.12
C GLU A 54 -42.16 -13.80 12.36
N ARG A 55 -42.98 -12.86 11.89
CA ARG A 55 -44.16 -13.14 11.07
C ARG A 55 -43.79 -13.89 9.78
N ARG A 56 -42.73 -13.46 9.08
CA ARG A 56 -42.24 -14.15 7.85
C ARG A 56 -41.81 -15.59 8.12
N PHE A 57 -41.11 -15.85 9.20
CA PHE A 57 -40.70 -17.21 9.56
C PHE A 57 -41.87 -18.09 10.02
N ARG A 58 -42.88 -17.52 10.69
CA ARG A 58 -44.12 -18.24 11.01
C ARG A 58 -44.88 -18.69 9.76
N LEU A 59 -44.84 -17.89 8.70
CA LEU A 59 -45.50 -18.22 7.43
C LEU A 59 -44.74 -19.29 6.64
N THR A 60 -43.42 -19.19 6.55
CA THR A 60 -42.58 -20.10 5.75
C THR A 60 -42.31 -21.44 6.46
N LYS A 61 -42.44 -21.51 7.79
CA LYS A 61 -42.31 -22.72 8.61
C LYS A 61 -41.06 -23.57 8.29
N PRO A 62 -39.85 -22.97 8.27
CA PRO A 62 -38.63 -23.74 8.01
C PRO A 62 -38.35 -24.71 9.16
N ARG A 63 -37.64 -25.82 8.87
CA ARG A 63 -37.26 -26.82 9.89
C ARG A 63 -36.26 -26.26 10.91
N PHE A 64 -35.38 -25.39 10.45
CA PHE A 64 -34.42 -24.63 11.23
C PHE A 64 -34.09 -23.36 10.46
N VAL A 65 -33.53 -22.36 11.15
CA VAL A 65 -33.01 -21.14 10.53
C VAL A 65 -31.59 -20.90 11.02
N SER A 66 -30.78 -20.20 10.24
CA SER A 66 -29.45 -19.76 10.66
C SER A 66 -29.45 -18.26 10.96
N GLY A 67 -28.53 -17.79 11.80
CA GLY A 67 -28.31 -16.36 12.03
C GLY A 67 -28.18 -15.55 10.73
N PRO A 68 -27.36 -16.00 9.74
CA PRO A 68 -27.31 -15.38 8.43
C PRO A 68 -28.67 -15.32 7.71
N MET A 69 -29.48 -16.37 7.77
CA MET A 69 -30.81 -16.35 7.15
C MET A 69 -31.74 -15.33 7.82
N VAL A 70 -31.70 -15.23 9.15
CA VAL A 70 -32.47 -14.21 9.89
C VAL A 70 -32.04 -12.81 9.46
N ARG A 71 -30.72 -12.56 9.41
CA ARG A 71 -30.15 -11.29 8.94
C ARG A 71 -30.59 -10.95 7.51
N GLU A 72 -30.58 -11.90 6.59
CA GLU A 72 -31.04 -11.65 5.21
C GLU A 72 -32.54 -11.32 5.15
N VAL A 73 -33.38 -11.96 5.96
CA VAL A 73 -34.81 -11.58 6.05
C VAL A 73 -34.97 -10.17 6.61
N THR A 74 -34.18 -9.80 7.63
CA THR A 74 -34.13 -8.42 8.14
C THR A 74 -33.66 -7.43 7.07
N ASN A 75 -32.61 -7.73 6.32
CA ASN A 75 -32.10 -6.89 5.23
C ASN A 75 -33.14 -6.68 4.12
N ASN A 76 -33.90 -7.71 3.77
CA ASN A 76 -35.01 -7.58 2.81
C ASN A 76 -36.08 -6.61 3.31
N LEU A 77 -36.44 -6.69 4.60
CA LEU A 77 -37.41 -5.77 5.19
C LEU A 77 -36.92 -4.32 5.25
N LEU A 78 -35.66 -4.12 5.63
CA LEU A 78 -35.04 -2.79 5.60
C LEU A 78 -35.04 -2.22 4.18
N LEU A 79 -34.75 -3.04 3.16
CA LEU A 79 -34.83 -2.62 1.77
C LEU A 79 -36.25 -2.26 1.35
N GLU A 80 -37.26 -3.08 1.71
CA GLU A 80 -38.66 -2.79 1.42
C GLU A 80 -39.11 -1.47 2.05
N TRP A 81 -38.73 -1.22 3.32
CA TRP A 81 -39.11 0.00 4.03
C TRP A 81 -38.34 1.22 3.51
N SER A 82 -37.21 1.02 2.84
CA SER A 82 -36.45 2.10 2.19
C SER A 82 -37.19 2.79 1.04
N HIS A 83 -38.23 2.17 0.50
CA HIS A 83 -39.12 2.81 -0.48
C HIS A 83 -39.91 3.98 0.11
N GLU A 84 -40.20 3.92 1.41
CA GLU A 84 -40.93 4.96 2.13
C GLU A 84 -39.98 5.89 2.89
N VAL A 85 -38.94 5.32 3.52
CA VAL A 85 -37.98 6.05 4.36
C VAL A 85 -36.54 5.68 3.92
N PRO A 86 -35.90 6.48 3.05
CA PRO A 86 -34.61 6.13 2.42
C PRO A 86 -33.47 5.72 3.37
N GLU A 87 -33.47 6.21 4.61
CA GLU A 87 -32.50 5.90 5.66
C GLU A 87 -32.44 4.40 5.96
N PHE A 88 -33.53 3.66 5.75
CA PHE A 88 -33.55 2.20 5.90
C PHE A 88 -32.65 1.49 4.89
N GLY A 89 -32.38 2.11 3.74
CA GLY A 89 -31.38 1.64 2.79
C GLY A 89 -29.96 1.68 3.39
N ILE A 90 -29.65 2.68 4.21
CA ILE A 90 -28.38 2.78 4.92
C ILE A 90 -28.30 1.71 6.01
N TYR A 91 -29.34 1.52 6.83
CA TYR A 91 -29.36 0.44 7.82
C TYR A 91 -29.19 -0.93 7.14
N ARG A 92 -29.82 -1.15 5.99
CA ARG A 92 -29.64 -2.37 5.19
C ARG A 92 -28.17 -2.56 4.80
N ASN A 93 -27.49 -1.51 4.35
CA ASN A 93 -26.07 -1.59 4.00
C ASN A 93 -25.21 -1.95 5.21
N LEU A 94 -25.46 -1.31 6.36
CA LEU A 94 -24.73 -1.57 7.61
C LEU A 94 -24.95 -2.99 8.16
N LEU A 95 -26.13 -3.57 7.93
CA LEU A 95 -26.45 -4.95 8.32
C LEU A 95 -26.07 -5.98 7.25
N THR A 96 -25.59 -5.57 6.09
CA THR A 96 -25.21 -6.48 5.01
C THR A 96 -24.01 -7.32 5.42
N ARG A 97 -24.12 -8.63 5.27
CA ARG A 97 -22.99 -9.53 5.48
C ARG A 97 -22.12 -9.56 4.23
N VAL A 98 -20.91 -9.02 4.33
CA VAL A 98 -19.91 -9.08 3.27
C VAL A 98 -19.23 -10.45 3.21
N GLY A 99 -18.87 -10.89 2.00
CA GLY A 99 -18.22 -12.18 1.80
C GLY A 99 -18.29 -12.64 0.34
N VAL A 100 -18.02 -13.92 0.13
CA VAL A 100 -18.14 -14.52 -1.20
C VAL A 100 -18.93 -15.83 -1.14
N PRO A 101 -19.70 -16.17 -2.18
CA PRO A 101 -20.22 -17.52 -2.35
C PRO A 101 -19.11 -18.57 -2.25
N ILE A 102 -19.44 -19.76 -1.75
CA ILE A 102 -18.47 -20.86 -1.62
C ILE A 102 -17.82 -21.20 -2.96
N TYR A 103 -18.58 -21.14 -4.06
CA TYR A 103 -18.07 -21.35 -5.40
C TYR A 103 -16.97 -20.34 -5.76
N ASP A 104 -17.19 -19.05 -5.53
CA ASP A 104 -16.21 -18.00 -5.82
C ASP A 104 -14.99 -18.10 -4.91
N ALA A 105 -15.17 -18.42 -3.63
CA ALA A 105 -14.07 -18.70 -2.71
C ALA A 105 -13.19 -19.84 -3.22
N TYR A 106 -13.80 -20.92 -3.72
CA TYR A 106 -13.09 -22.05 -4.32
C TYR A 106 -12.41 -21.68 -5.63
N GLN A 107 -13.04 -20.85 -6.47
CA GLN A 107 -12.38 -20.32 -7.68
C GLN A 107 -11.09 -19.57 -7.31
N ILE A 108 -11.15 -18.70 -6.31
CA ILE A 108 -9.97 -17.97 -5.80
C ILE A 108 -8.89 -18.94 -5.30
N ASP A 109 -9.26 -20.00 -4.55
CA ASP A 109 -8.33 -21.02 -4.07
C ASP A 109 -7.59 -21.74 -5.20
N THR A 110 -8.27 -21.97 -6.33
CA THR A 110 -7.69 -22.61 -7.52
C THR A 110 -6.93 -21.65 -8.43
N GLY A 111 -6.75 -20.38 -8.02
CA GLY A 111 -6.09 -19.34 -8.82
C GLY A 111 -6.97 -18.71 -9.90
N ASN A 112 -8.25 -19.07 -9.94
CA ASN A 112 -9.26 -18.56 -10.88
C ASN A 112 -10.15 -17.49 -10.21
N GLY A 113 -11.13 -16.97 -10.96
CA GLY A 113 -12.14 -16.08 -10.43
C GLY A 113 -11.64 -14.66 -10.16
N PHE A 114 -12.08 -14.09 -9.02
CA PHE A 114 -11.92 -12.68 -8.68
C PHE A 114 -10.47 -12.19 -8.84
N GLU A 115 -10.30 -11.20 -9.74
CA GLU A 115 -9.03 -10.53 -10.01
C GLU A 115 -7.87 -11.50 -10.31
N SER A 116 -8.16 -12.65 -10.92
CA SER A 116 -7.14 -13.63 -11.35
C SER A 116 -6.11 -13.07 -12.32
N LYS A 117 -6.46 -12.00 -13.07
CA LYS A 117 -5.63 -11.40 -14.13
C LYS A 117 -5.30 -9.92 -13.94
N GLU A 118 -5.70 -9.30 -12.83
CA GLU A 118 -5.62 -7.85 -12.65
C GLU A 118 -4.23 -7.36 -12.18
N ASN A 119 -3.43 -8.22 -11.53
CA ASN A 119 -2.15 -7.82 -10.95
C ASN A 119 -1.03 -8.80 -11.31
N ALA A 120 -0.18 -8.40 -12.27
CA ALA A 120 0.95 -9.19 -12.75
C ALA A 120 2.09 -9.37 -11.72
N ASN A 121 2.11 -8.55 -10.66
CA ASN A 121 3.12 -8.63 -9.61
C ASN A 121 2.78 -9.67 -8.53
N LEU A 122 1.52 -10.14 -8.47
CA LEU A 122 1.11 -11.18 -7.55
C LEU A 122 1.38 -12.55 -8.14
N GLN A 123 2.05 -13.39 -7.35
CA GLN A 123 2.33 -14.76 -7.72
C GLN A 123 1.26 -15.70 -7.15
N PRO A 124 0.82 -16.74 -7.88
CA PRO A 124 -0.14 -17.71 -7.37
C PRO A 124 0.44 -18.51 -6.20
N ASN A 125 0.15 -18.08 -4.97
CA ASN A 125 0.58 -18.72 -3.74
C ASN A 125 -0.55 -18.63 -2.67
N PRO A 126 -0.47 -19.38 -1.56
CA PRO A 126 -1.49 -19.35 -0.52
C PRO A 126 -1.76 -17.97 0.09
N GLU A 127 -0.74 -17.11 0.20
CA GLU A 127 -0.90 -15.74 0.68
C GLU A 127 -1.63 -14.85 -0.32
N THR A 128 -1.42 -15.03 -1.63
CA THR A 128 -2.21 -14.35 -2.67
C THR A 128 -3.67 -14.77 -2.60
N VAL A 129 -3.95 -16.04 -2.35
CA VAL A 129 -5.33 -16.55 -2.18
C VAL A 129 -6.00 -15.91 -0.96
N HIS A 130 -5.33 -15.91 0.19
CA HIS A 130 -5.83 -15.23 1.39
C HIS A 130 -6.04 -13.74 1.16
N LYS A 131 -5.08 -13.07 0.52
CA LYS A 131 -5.18 -11.66 0.15
C LYS A 131 -6.40 -11.39 -0.72
N LYS A 132 -6.62 -12.14 -1.81
CA LYS A 132 -7.75 -11.90 -2.72
C LYS A 132 -9.11 -12.05 -2.05
N LYS A 133 -9.25 -13.02 -1.15
CA LYS A 133 -10.46 -13.18 -0.33
C LYS A 133 -10.66 -11.97 0.59
N ALA A 134 -9.60 -11.50 1.26
CA ALA A 134 -9.66 -10.32 2.12
C ALA A 134 -9.92 -9.03 1.33
N ASP A 135 -9.32 -8.88 0.15
CA ASP A 135 -9.50 -7.72 -0.73
C ASP A 135 -10.96 -7.62 -1.18
N ARG A 136 -11.56 -8.74 -1.62
CA ARG A 136 -12.96 -8.78 -2.03
C ARG A 136 -13.90 -8.34 -0.91
N LEU A 137 -13.68 -8.88 0.29
CA LEU A 137 -14.45 -8.52 1.48
C LEU A 137 -14.29 -7.03 1.80
N SER A 138 -13.05 -6.53 1.79
CA SER A 138 -12.75 -5.14 2.13
C SER A 138 -13.37 -4.16 1.12
N LYS A 139 -13.29 -4.46 -0.19
CA LYS A 139 -13.92 -3.62 -1.24
C LYS A 139 -15.42 -3.50 -1.03
N GLU A 140 -16.10 -4.62 -0.78
CA GLU A 140 -17.54 -4.61 -0.53
C GLU A 140 -17.88 -3.85 0.76
N GLN A 141 -17.12 -4.07 1.83
CA GLN A 141 -17.29 -3.35 3.10
C GLN A 141 -17.18 -1.83 2.90
N TYR A 142 -16.13 -1.35 2.23
CA TYR A 142 -15.95 0.10 2.05
C TYR A 142 -17.01 0.72 1.15
N LEU A 143 -17.51 0.03 0.14
CA LEU A 143 -18.63 0.54 -0.67
C LEU A 143 -19.92 0.68 0.14
N LEU A 144 -20.17 -0.24 1.08
CA LEU A 144 -21.34 -0.19 1.96
C LEU A 144 -21.22 0.88 3.06
N LEU A 145 -19.99 1.26 3.43
CA LEU A 145 -19.70 2.28 4.44
C LEU A 145 -19.50 3.70 3.86
N MET A 146 -19.56 3.85 2.55
CA MET A 146 -19.36 5.12 1.84
C MET A 146 -20.69 5.73 1.44
N ASP A 147 -20.70 7.04 1.17
CA ASP A 147 -21.83 7.71 0.53
C ASP A 147 -22.33 6.89 -0.69
N PRO A 148 -23.62 6.53 -0.74
CA PRO A 148 -24.16 5.68 -1.79
C PRO A 148 -23.96 6.23 -3.21
N LYS A 149 -23.90 7.55 -3.39
CA LYS A 149 -23.63 8.16 -4.70
C LYS A 149 -22.18 7.92 -5.12
N LEU A 150 -21.23 8.05 -4.20
CA LEU A 150 -19.82 7.75 -4.48
C LEU A 150 -19.61 6.26 -4.78
N ALA A 151 -20.20 5.38 -3.98
CA ALA A 151 -20.15 3.94 -4.20
C ALA A 151 -20.77 3.54 -5.54
N LYS A 152 -21.90 4.17 -5.91
CA LYS A 152 -22.55 3.99 -7.20
C LYS A 152 -21.67 4.47 -8.35
N SER A 153 -21.15 5.69 -8.29
CA SER A 153 -20.26 6.22 -9.33
C SER A 153 -19.00 5.38 -9.52
N HIS A 154 -18.46 4.78 -8.45
CA HIS A 154 -17.37 3.82 -8.57
C HIS A 154 -17.80 2.52 -9.29
N THR A 155 -18.97 1.99 -8.92
CA THR A 155 -19.50 0.73 -9.46
C THR A 155 -19.92 0.87 -10.93
N ASP A 156 -20.47 2.03 -11.30
CA ASP A 156 -20.89 2.35 -12.67
C ASP A 156 -19.71 2.73 -13.58
N GLY A 157 -18.54 3.03 -13.00
CA GLY A 157 -17.34 3.42 -13.72
C GLY A 157 -17.23 4.91 -14.03
N ASP A 158 -18.10 5.75 -13.47
CA ASP A 158 -17.99 7.22 -13.56
C ASP A 158 -16.71 7.73 -12.87
N ILE A 159 -16.30 7.06 -11.80
CA ILE A 159 -15.04 7.30 -11.07
C ILE A 159 -14.33 5.98 -10.77
N HIS A 160 -13.03 6.06 -10.46
CA HIS A 160 -12.27 4.93 -9.97
C HIS A 160 -11.63 5.25 -8.61
N ILE A 161 -12.01 4.50 -7.58
CA ILE A 161 -11.41 4.61 -6.25
C ILE A 161 -10.22 3.66 -6.19
N HIS A 162 -9.02 4.24 -6.28
CA HIS A 162 -7.78 3.48 -6.27
C HIS A 162 -7.57 2.73 -4.95
N THR A 163 -7.12 1.48 -5.04
CA THR A 163 -6.81 0.63 -3.88
C THR A 163 -7.96 0.55 -2.87
N LEU A 164 -9.20 0.47 -3.37
CA LEU A 164 -10.43 0.46 -2.56
C LEU A 164 -10.37 -0.56 -1.41
N GLU A 165 -9.70 -1.70 -1.59
CA GLU A 165 -9.51 -2.71 -0.54
C GLU A 165 -8.76 -2.21 0.71
N TYR A 166 -8.07 -1.06 0.61
CA TYR A 166 -7.32 -0.42 1.70
C TYR A 166 -7.81 1.00 2.04
N PHE A 167 -8.95 1.43 1.48
CA PHE A 167 -9.40 2.82 1.50
C PHE A 167 -9.37 3.47 2.90
N GLY A 168 -9.86 2.77 3.91
CA GLY A 168 -9.91 3.28 5.29
C GLY A 168 -8.72 2.92 6.18
N THR A 169 -7.73 2.16 5.69
CA THR A 169 -6.67 1.59 6.57
C THR A 169 -5.26 1.94 6.15
N ARG A 170 -5.01 2.40 4.92
CA ARG A 170 -3.66 2.69 4.45
C ARG A 170 -3.59 3.97 3.63
N PRO A 171 -2.59 4.83 3.85
CA PRO A 171 -2.21 5.83 2.87
C PRO A 171 -1.73 5.18 1.57
N PHE A 172 -1.75 5.95 0.48
CA PHE A 172 -1.39 5.44 -0.84
C PHE A 172 0.13 5.23 -0.98
N CYS A 173 0.94 6.27 -1.12
CA CYS A 173 2.37 6.17 -1.39
C CYS A 173 3.21 6.82 -0.29
N GLN A 174 4.54 6.61 -0.32
CA GLN A 174 5.49 7.36 0.50
C GLN A 174 6.90 7.37 -0.11
N ASP A 175 7.54 8.54 -0.12
CA ASP A 175 8.98 8.63 -0.33
C ASP A 175 9.70 9.02 0.95
N TRP A 176 10.79 8.33 1.20
CA TRP A 176 11.49 8.37 2.46
C TRP A 176 12.78 9.19 2.34
N ASP A 177 13.09 9.95 3.39
CA ASP A 177 14.42 10.50 3.59
C ASP A 177 15.28 9.47 4.35
N LEU A 178 16.26 8.91 3.65
CA LEU A 178 17.10 7.86 4.22
C LEU A 178 17.91 8.35 5.44
N ARG A 179 18.20 9.66 5.52
CA ARG A 179 18.96 10.25 6.64
C ARG A 179 18.28 10.02 7.99
N TYR A 180 16.95 9.98 8.03
CA TYR A 180 16.20 9.66 9.25
C TYR A 180 16.67 8.32 9.83
N PHE A 181 16.74 7.28 9.00
CA PHE A 181 17.12 5.93 9.43
C PHE A 181 18.63 5.79 9.68
N LEU A 182 19.46 6.60 9.00
CA LEU A 182 20.89 6.67 9.24
C LEU A 182 21.23 7.40 10.56
N TYR A 183 20.32 8.24 11.06
CA TYR A 183 20.44 8.96 12.33
C TYR A 183 19.84 8.18 13.51
N TYR A 184 18.63 7.65 13.36
CA TYR A 184 17.91 7.03 14.47
C TYR A 184 18.02 5.51 14.51
N GLY A 185 18.39 4.87 13.40
CA GLY A 185 18.25 3.42 13.22
C GLY A 185 16.88 3.06 12.66
N LEU A 186 16.43 1.83 12.91
CA LEU A 186 15.21 1.29 12.31
C LEU A 186 14.34 0.56 13.34
N ILE A 187 13.06 0.93 13.36
CA ILE A 187 11.99 0.27 14.12
C ILE A 187 10.91 -0.16 13.11
N PRO A 188 10.97 -1.40 12.58
CA PRO A 188 10.10 -1.81 11.46
C PRO A 188 8.60 -1.80 11.75
N ASP A 189 8.20 -2.11 13.00
CA ASP A 189 6.80 -2.11 13.44
C ASP A 189 6.33 -0.77 14.02
N GLY A 190 7.19 0.26 14.03
CA GLY A 190 6.93 1.58 14.60
C GLY A 190 6.86 1.66 16.13
N GLN A 191 6.90 0.53 16.86
CA GLN A 191 6.74 0.51 18.32
C GLN A 191 7.90 -0.20 19.07
N GLY A 192 8.61 -1.11 18.42
CA GLY A 192 9.71 -1.89 18.99
C GLY A 192 9.28 -3.05 19.90
N PHE A 193 7.98 -3.39 19.95
CA PHE A 193 7.46 -4.44 20.84
C PHE A 193 7.32 -5.81 20.17
N ARG A 194 7.14 -5.86 18.84
CA ARG A 194 6.89 -7.09 18.08
C ARG A 194 8.08 -7.47 17.20
N SER A 195 8.89 -6.49 16.83
CA SER A 195 10.11 -6.65 16.04
C SER A 195 11.32 -6.10 16.77
N SER A 196 12.50 -6.64 16.45
CA SER A 196 13.77 -6.14 16.97
C SER A 196 14.02 -4.70 16.50
N VAL A 197 14.56 -3.89 17.41
CA VAL A 197 14.95 -2.50 17.13
C VAL A 197 16.44 -2.45 16.76
N ALA A 198 16.76 -1.79 15.65
CA ALA A 198 18.13 -1.54 15.24
C ALA A 198 18.53 -0.09 15.57
N GLY A 199 19.70 0.10 16.17
CA GLY A 199 20.34 1.42 16.24
C GLY A 199 20.88 1.88 14.88
N PRO A 200 21.50 3.07 14.79
CA PRO A 200 22.01 3.61 13.54
C PRO A 200 23.00 2.69 12.82
N ALA A 201 22.99 2.72 11.49
CA ALA A 201 23.90 1.90 10.70
C ALA A 201 25.36 2.32 10.92
N MET A 202 26.20 1.35 11.29
CA MET A 202 27.65 1.58 11.52
C MET A 202 28.52 1.20 10.32
N GLN A 203 28.02 0.31 9.48
CA GLN A 203 28.71 -0.30 8.34
C GLN A 203 27.86 -0.17 7.06
N PRO A 204 28.47 -0.14 5.87
CA PRO A 204 27.74 0.05 4.61
C PRO A 204 26.68 -1.03 4.35
N GLU A 205 26.94 -2.27 4.74
CA GLU A 205 25.99 -3.38 4.59
C GLU A 205 24.72 -3.11 5.40
N VAL A 206 24.87 -2.60 6.62
CA VAL A 206 23.76 -2.28 7.52
C VAL A 206 22.98 -1.07 6.97
N ALA A 207 23.66 -0.06 6.42
CA ALA A 207 23.01 1.10 5.82
C ALA A 207 22.15 0.71 4.61
N VAL A 208 22.68 -0.15 3.73
CA VAL A 208 21.93 -0.74 2.61
C VAL A 208 20.76 -1.58 3.14
N LEU A 209 20.99 -2.48 4.10
CA LEU A 209 19.92 -3.31 4.65
C LEU A 209 18.83 -2.50 5.35
N HIS A 210 19.16 -1.41 6.06
CA HIS A 210 18.17 -0.50 6.62
C HIS A 210 17.27 0.05 5.52
N SER A 211 17.84 0.52 4.40
CA SER A 211 17.05 0.99 3.28
C SER A 211 16.10 -0.08 2.73
N VAL A 212 16.57 -1.33 2.60
CA VAL A 212 15.72 -2.45 2.16
C VAL A 212 14.58 -2.71 3.15
N LYS A 213 14.88 -2.80 4.45
CA LYS A 213 13.90 -3.17 5.46
C LYS A 213 12.87 -2.07 5.68
N VAL A 214 13.21 -0.80 5.45
CA VAL A 214 12.23 0.31 5.42
C VAL A 214 11.18 0.07 4.34
N LEU A 215 11.60 -0.19 3.10
CA LEU A 215 10.67 -0.43 1.99
C LEU A 215 9.85 -1.71 2.21
N ALA A 216 10.46 -2.76 2.74
CA ALA A 216 9.77 -4.01 3.09
C ALA A 216 8.70 -3.81 4.17
N ALA A 217 9.02 -3.08 5.24
CA ALA A 217 8.06 -2.74 6.30
C ALA A 217 6.96 -1.80 5.79
N GLY A 218 7.30 -0.91 4.86
CA GLY A 218 6.35 -0.02 4.23
C GLY A 218 5.26 -0.75 3.43
N GLN A 219 5.61 -1.83 2.73
CA GLN A 219 4.66 -2.64 1.92
C GLN A 219 3.47 -3.18 2.73
N THR A 220 3.60 -3.35 4.04
CA THR A 220 2.49 -3.78 4.91
C THR A 220 1.61 -2.62 5.39
N ASN A 221 2.09 -1.37 5.30
CA ASN A 221 1.44 -0.18 5.85
C ASN A 221 0.87 0.77 4.80
N PHE A 222 1.32 0.67 3.54
CA PHE A 222 0.88 1.51 2.43
C PHE A 222 0.20 0.67 1.34
N SER A 223 -0.71 1.26 0.57
CA SER A 223 -1.43 0.56 -0.50
C SER A 223 -0.76 0.67 -1.87
N GLY A 224 0.02 1.73 -2.11
CA GLY A 224 0.79 2.03 -3.31
C GLY A 224 2.30 1.85 -3.13
N GLY A 225 3.07 2.52 -3.98
CA GLY A 225 4.52 2.41 -4.07
C GLY A 225 5.27 3.22 -3.03
N GLN A 226 6.52 2.83 -2.80
CA GLN A 226 7.42 3.52 -1.89
C GLN A 226 8.81 3.72 -2.46
N GLY A 227 9.49 4.79 -2.07
CA GLY A 227 10.83 5.00 -2.56
C GLY A 227 11.73 5.81 -1.64
N PHE A 228 12.95 6.01 -2.14
CA PHE A 228 13.91 6.91 -1.53
C PHE A 228 14.33 7.98 -2.54
N MET A 229 14.30 9.22 -2.08
CA MET A 229 14.94 10.33 -2.78
C MET A 229 16.47 10.28 -2.56
N TYR A 230 17.22 10.74 -3.55
CA TYR A 230 18.68 10.89 -3.52
C TYR A 230 19.46 9.68 -2.97
N TYR A 231 19.05 8.45 -3.36
CA TYR A 231 19.51 7.19 -2.76
C TYR A 231 21.04 7.01 -2.81
N THR A 232 21.65 7.21 -3.99
CA THR A 232 23.11 7.09 -4.18
C THR A 232 23.88 8.08 -3.30
N MET A 233 23.38 9.32 -3.22
CA MET A 233 24.00 10.40 -2.47
C MET A 233 23.92 10.19 -0.96
N PHE A 234 22.76 9.80 -0.42
CA PHE A 234 22.62 9.60 1.01
C PHE A 234 23.43 8.40 1.53
N LEU A 235 23.71 7.40 0.69
CA LEU A 235 24.55 6.26 1.04
C LEU A 235 26.04 6.47 0.75
N ALA A 236 26.41 7.40 -0.14
CA ALA A 236 27.80 7.66 -0.52
C ALA A 236 28.78 7.81 0.67
N PRO A 237 28.40 8.45 1.80
CA PRO A 237 29.29 8.55 2.95
C PRO A 237 29.73 7.22 3.55
N PHE A 238 28.97 6.15 3.38
CA PHE A 238 29.33 4.81 3.85
C PHE A 238 30.29 4.08 2.91
N LEU A 239 30.53 4.59 1.71
CA LEU A 239 31.30 3.92 0.65
C LEU A 239 32.74 4.42 0.54
N ARG A 240 33.09 5.48 1.27
CA ARG A 240 34.43 6.07 1.30
C ARG A 240 35.50 5.04 1.65
N GLY A 241 36.54 4.97 0.82
CA GLY A 241 37.67 4.05 1.00
C GLY A 241 37.40 2.60 0.61
N LEU A 242 36.19 2.26 0.14
CA LEU A 242 35.88 0.92 -0.37
C LEU A 242 36.38 0.75 -1.80
N SER A 243 36.76 -0.48 -2.15
CA SER A 243 37.05 -0.82 -3.54
C SER A 243 35.76 -0.88 -4.37
N TYR A 244 35.86 -0.58 -5.67
CA TYR A 244 34.72 -0.69 -6.58
C TYR A 244 34.06 -2.07 -6.55
N LYS A 245 34.87 -3.14 -6.44
CA LYS A 245 34.35 -4.51 -6.28
C LYS A 245 33.44 -4.65 -5.06
N ARG A 246 33.77 -4.02 -3.93
CA ARG A 246 32.93 -4.04 -2.73
C ARG A 246 31.65 -3.22 -2.92
N ILE A 247 31.75 -2.04 -3.55
CA ILE A 247 30.60 -1.18 -3.85
C ILE A 247 29.61 -1.90 -4.79
N LYS A 248 30.11 -2.55 -5.85
CA LYS A 248 29.29 -3.36 -6.76
C LYS A 248 28.61 -4.53 -6.05
N GLN A 249 29.30 -5.17 -5.12
CA GLN A 249 28.69 -6.24 -4.31
C GLN A 249 27.56 -5.72 -3.40
N LEU A 250 27.69 -4.50 -2.85
CA LEU A 250 26.63 -3.87 -2.05
C LEU A 250 25.40 -3.52 -2.91
N ALA A 251 25.62 -3.00 -4.12
CA ALA A 251 24.55 -2.77 -5.10
C ALA A 251 23.83 -4.08 -5.46
N GLN A 252 24.59 -5.15 -5.72
CA GLN A 252 24.03 -6.47 -5.98
C GLN A 252 23.22 -7.00 -4.79
N MET A 253 23.75 -6.89 -3.58
CA MET A 253 23.04 -7.27 -2.35
C MET A 253 21.72 -6.50 -2.22
N MET A 254 21.71 -5.19 -2.49
CA MET A 254 20.51 -4.36 -2.47
C MET A 254 19.42 -4.89 -3.42
N PHE A 255 19.75 -5.17 -4.68
CA PHE A 255 18.78 -5.69 -5.66
C PHE A 255 18.18 -7.02 -5.21
N TYR A 256 19.00 -7.98 -4.78
CA TYR A 256 18.48 -9.28 -4.35
C TYR A 256 17.68 -9.18 -3.06
N GLU A 257 18.14 -8.40 -2.07
CA GLU A 257 17.40 -8.23 -0.82
C GLU A 257 16.04 -7.55 -1.05
N LEU A 258 15.91 -6.61 -2.01
CA LEU A 258 14.62 -5.99 -2.37
C LEU A 258 13.74 -6.90 -3.23
N THR A 259 14.30 -7.56 -4.23
CA THR A 259 13.53 -8.42 -5.15
C THR A 259 13.18 -9.78 -4.59
N GLN A 260 13.73 -10.14 -3.43
CA GLN A 260 13.42 -11.39 -2.73
C GLN A 260 12.62 -11.17 -1.44
N THR A 261 12.06 -9.98 -1.21
CA THR A 261 11.08 -9.72 -0.12
C THR A 261 9.69 -10.32 -0.42
N TYR A 262 9.67 -11.53 -0.95
CA TYR A 262 8.49 -12.32 -1.32
C TYR A 262 7.76 -12.90 -0.10
N VAL A 263 7.82 -12.20 1.03
CA VAL A 263 7.16 -12.55 2.30
C VAL A 263 6.11 -11.52 2.67
N THR A 264 5.92 -10.48 1.86
CA THR A 264 5.07 -9.32 2.16
C THR A 264 3.77 -9.35 1.36
N ARG A 265 2.68 -8.81 1.94
CA ARG A 265 1.37 -8.50 1.33
C ARG A 265 0.94 -9.45 0.19
N GLY A 266 0.53 -10.67 0.54
CA GLY A 266 0.06 -11.66 -0.44
C GLY A 266 1.17 -12.35 -1.23
N GLY A 267 2.43 -12.19 -0.82
CA GLY A 267 3.59 -12.65 -1.60
C GLY A 267 3.81 -11.81 -2.86
N GLN A 268 3.58 -10.50 -2.76
CA GLN A 268 3.95 -9.56 -3.82
C GLN A 268 5.36 -9.04 -3.55
N LEU A 269 6.13 -8.78 -4.61
CA LEU A 269 7.32 -7.95 -4.48
C LEU A 269 6.92 -6.53 -4.04
N VAL A 270 7.80 -5.90 -3.27
CA VAL A 270 7.61 -4.53 -2.81
C VAL A 270 7.62 -3.63 -4.04
N PHE A 271 6.57 -2.84 -4.21
CA PHE A 271 6.55 -1.83 -5.27
C PHE A 271 7.44 -0.68 -4.82
N SER A 272 8.72 -0.76 -5.20
CA SER A 272 9.75 0.16 -4.72
C SER A 272 10.42 0.97 -5.83
N ASN A 273 10.91 2.15 -5.48
CA ASN A 273 11.61 3.07 -6.36
C ASN A 273 12.83 3.66 -5.65
N ILE A 274 13.91 3.97 -6.38
CA ILE A 274 15.06 4.70 -5.84
C ILE A 274 15.47 5.79 -6.82
N GLN A 275 15.61 7.02 -6.32
CA GLN A 275 16.15 8.14 -7.09
C GLN A 275 17.67 8.03 -7.15
N LEU A 276 18.23 8.11 -8.35
CA LEU A 276 19.64 7.90 -8.62
C LEU A 276 20.23 9.17 -9.23
N PRO A 277 20.64 10.16 -8.42
CA PRO A 277 21.53 11.19 -8.91
C PRO A 277 22.91 10.61 -9.20
N MET A 278 23.48 10.97 -10.36
CA MET A 278 24.80 10.52 -10.78
C MET A 278 25.92 11.28 -10.07
N GLY A 279 25.62 12.45 -9.53
CA GLY A 279 26.49 13.28 -8.71
C GLY A 279 25.70 13.93 -7.57
N VAL A 280 26.23 15.00 -6.98
CA VAL A 280 25.59 15.73 -5.88
C VAL A 280 24.77 16.91 -6.44
N PRO A 281 23.42 16.86 -6.39
CA PRO A 281 22.58 17.97 -6.85
C PRO A 281 22.83 19.24 -6.05
N LYS A 282 22.69 20.41 -6.69
CA LYS A 282 22.93 21.73 -6.08
C LYS A 282 22.34 21.89 -4.67
N ILE A 283 21.10 21.48 -4.45
CA ILE A 283 20.38 21.65 -3.17
C ILE A 283 21.04 20.90 -2.00
N TRP A 284 21.87 19.89 -2.28
CA TRP A 284 22.50 19.04 -1.26
C TRP A 284 23.97 19.32 -1.04
N ARG A 285 24.63 20.11 -1.90
CA ARG A 285 26.10 20.27 -1.87
C ARG A 285 26.62 20.72 -0.51
N ASP A 286 26.01 21.75 0.05
CA ASP A 286 26.46 22.36 1.31
C ASP A 286 25.74 21.77 2.54
N VAL A 287 24.94 20.73 2.36
CA VAL A 287 24.18 20.11 3.44
C VAL A 287 25.08 19.13 4.20
N PRO A 288 25.15 19.22 5.55
CA PRO A 288 25.91 18.28 6.36
C PRO A 288 25.49 16.83 6.17
N VAL A 289 26.48 15.93 6.14
CA VAL A 289 26.27 14.49 6.03
C VAL A 289 25.63 13.93 7.29
N VAL A 290 24.67 13.03 7.11
CA VAL A 290 24.13 12.18 8.19
C VAL A 290 24.66 10.76 8.03
N LYS A 291 25.42 10.29 9.03
CA LYS A 291 26.04 8.96 9.03
C LYS A 291 26.28 8.50 10.47
N GLN A 292 26.08 7.21 10.75
CA GLN A 292 26.43 6.59 12.04
C GLN A 292 25.78 7.30 13.24
N GLY A 293 24.51 7.68 13.12
CA GLY A 293 23.76 8.28 14.22
C GLY A 293 24.07 9.76 14.51
N LYS A 294 24.79 10.44 13.62
CA LYS A 294 25.20 11.84 13.83
C LYS A 294 25.19 12.66 12.54
N VAL A 295 25.07 13.96 12.72
CA VAL A 295 25.38 14.97 11.69
C VAL A 295 26.88 15.25 11.74
N GLY A 296 27.57 15.03 10.64
CA GLY A 296 29.02 15.19 10.51
C GLY A 296 29.43 16.63 10.11
N PRO A 297 30.73 16.95 10.20
CA PRO A 297 31.27 18.23 9.75
C PRO A 297 31.46 18.31 8.22
N GLU A 298 31.51 17.16 7.53
CA GLU A 298 31.58 17.07 6.07
C GLU A 298 30.19 17.29 5.44
N THR A 299 30.18 17.73 4.19
CA THR A 299 28.97 17.98 3.41
C THR A 299 28.78 16.92 2.33
N TYR A 300 27.57 16.75 1.80
CA TYR A 300 27.36 15.78 0.71
C TYR A 300 28.18 16.13 -0.54
N GLY A 301 28.49 17.41 -0.77
CA GLY A 301 29.37 17.86 -1.87
C GLY A 301 30.77 17.25 -1.83
N ASP A 302 31.23 16.81 -0.67
CA ASP A 302 32.54 16.17 -0.49
C ASP A 302 32.58 14.70 -0.99
N TYR A 303 31.45 14.14 -1.41
CA TYR A 303 31.27 12.71 -1.71
C TYR A 303 30.91 12.40 -3.19
N GLU A 304 31.17 13.34 -4.10
CA GLU A 304 30.92 13.18 -5.55
C GLU A 304 31.51 11.88 -6.14
N PRO A 305 32.78 11.49 -5.85
CA PRO A 305 33.34 10.26 -6.39
C PRO A 305 32.60 9.01 -5.90
N GLU A 306 32.22 8.96 -4.62
CA GLU A 306 31.45 7.85 -4.05
C GLU A 306 30.04 7.76 -4.64
N VAL A 307 29.39 8.89 -4.92
CA VAL A 307 28.07 8.93 -5.60
C VAL A 307 28.19 8.31 -7.00
N GLN A 308 29.16 8.76 -7.80
CA GLN A 308 29.37 8.27 -9.17
C GLN A 308 29.74 6.78 -9.19
N MET A 309 30.61 6.33 -8.28
CA MET A 309 30.96 4.90 -8.16
C MET A 309 29.73 4.04 -7.83
N PHE A 310 28.88 4.50 -6.91
CA PHE A 310 27.70 3.73 -6.53
C PHE A 310 26.62 3.75 -7.61
N PHE A 311 26.42 4.90 -8.27
CA PHE A 311 25.54 5.01 -9.42
C PHE A 311 25.95 4.04 -10.54
N ARG A 312 27.24 4.00 -10.88
CA ARG A 312 27.79 3.05 -11.87
C ARG A 312 27.54 1.61 -11.45
N ALA A 313 27.83 1.27 -10.19
CA ALA A 313 27.61 -0.07 -9.66
C ALA A 313 26.14 -0.52 -9.74
N ILE A 314 25.20 0.36 -9.36
CA ILE A 314 23.75 0.07 -9.45
C ILE A 314 23.35 -0.15 -10.91
N THR A 315 23.80 0.71 -11.81
CA THR A 315 23.44 0.63 -13.24
C THR A 315 24.03 -0.61 -13.90
N GLU A 316 25.29 -0.95 -13.63
CA GLU A 316 25.92 -2.18 -14.14
C GLU A 316 25.19 -3.43 -13.64
N VAL A 317 24.87 -3.53 -12.35
CA VAL A 317 24.11 -4.68 -11.82
C VAL A 317 22.72 -4.76 -12.46
N SER A 318 22.05 -3.61 -12.63
CA SER A 318 20.76 -3.55 -13.31
C SER A 318 20.84 -4.02 -14.77
N LEU A 319 21.93 -3.69 -15.47
CA LEU A 319 22.19 -4.07 -16.85
C LEU A 319 22.57 -5.56 -16.98
N GLU A 320 23.31 -6.10 -16.01
CA GLU A 320 23.63 -7.52 -15.93
C GLU A 320 22.36 -8.37 -15.79
N GLY A 321 21.43 -7.93 -14.94
CA GLY A 321 20.19 -8.64 -14.63
C GLY A 321 20.37 -9.73 -13.56
N ASP A 322 19.33 -10.54 -13.37
CA ASP A 322 19.38 -11.68 -12.46
C ASP A 322 20.28 -12.81 -13.01
N SER A 323 20.40 -13.92 -12.27
CA SER A 323 21.22 -15.06 -12.68
C SER A 323 20.77 -15.74 -13.99
N TRP A 324 19.54 -15.45 -14.46
CA TRP A 324 19.00 -15.91 -15.74
C TRP A 324 19.01 -14.81 -16.81
N GLY A 325 19.60 -13.65 -16.51
CA GLY A 325 19.69 -12.49 -17.39
C GLY A 325 18.40 -11.68 -17.51
N LYS A 326 17.42 -11.89 -16.63
CA LYS A 326 16.18 -11.11 -16.60
C LYS A 326 16.43 -9.74 -15.95
N PRO A 327 15.67 -8.70 -16.35
CA PRO A 327 15.78 -7.40 -15.69
C PRO A 327 15.28 -7.45 -14.25
N PHE A 328 15.85 -6.60 -13.40
CA PHE A 328 15.26 -6.29 -12.10
C PHE A 328 14.11 -5.29 -12.31
N ASN A 329 12.88 -5.72 -12.04
CA ASN A 329 11.70 -4.84 -12.14
C ASN A 329 11.58 -3.86 -10.96
N PHE A 330 12.20 -4.21 -9.83
CA PHE A 330 12.24 -3.41 -8.61
C PHE A 330 13.65 -3.45 -7.98
N PRO A 331 14.03 -2.45 -7.18
CA PRO A 331 13.40 -1.13 -7.17
C PRO A 331 13.48 -0.50 -8.56
N LYS A 332 12.51 0.34 -8.91
CA LYS A 332 12.61 1.12 -10.14
C LYS A 332 13.77 2.09 -9.97
N ASN A 333 14.74 1.96 -10.84
CA ASN A 333 15.85 2.89 -10.94
C ASN A 333 15.34 4.16 -11.64
N GLU A 334 15.40 5.29 -10.94
CA GLU A 334 14.95 6.57 -11.47
C GLU A 334 16.14 7.53 -11.59
N ASN A 335 16.66 7.67 -12.81
CA ASN A 335 17.82 8.50 -13.06
C ASN A 335 17.43 9.96 -12.94
N TYR A 336 18.03 10.64 -11.97
CA TYR A 336 17.77 12.05 -11.72
C TYR A 336 18.45 12.89 -12.79
N VAL A 337 17.67 13.59 -13.61
CA VAL A 337 18.18 14.44 -14.69
C VAL A 337 18.15 15.89 -14.23
N SER A 338 19.32 16.46 -13.96
CA SER A 338 19.49 17.87 -13.61
C SER A 338 20.50 18.58 -14.53
N PRO A 339 20.47 19.92 -14.60
CA PRO A 339 21.35 20.68 -15.51
C PRO A 339 22.85 20.37 -15.35
N GLU A 340 23.33 20.13 -14.13
CA GLU A 340 24.75 19.85 -13.90
C GLU A 340 25.22 18.49 -14.43
N PHE A 341 24.29 17.54 -14.66
CA PHE A 341 24.62 16.19 -15.09
C PHE A 341 24.74 16.04 -16.62
N PHE A 342 24.74 17.15 -17.36
CA PHE A 342 25.02 17.20 -18.81
C PHE A 342 26.46 17.60 -19.14
N LYS A 343 27.33 17.66 -18.13
CA LYS A 343 28.77 17.88 -18.34
C LYS A 343 29.43 16.59 -18.81
N SER A 344 30.52 16.74 -19.56
CA SER A 344 31.27 15.63 -20.16
C SER A 344 31.78 14.59 -19.16
N GLU A 345 31.97 14.97 -17.89
CA GLU A 345 32.36 14.05 -16.82
C GLU A 345 31.29 12.97 -16.51
N TYR A 346 30.04 13.19 -16.91
CA TYR A 346 28.93 12.24 -16.73
C TYR A 346 28.58 11.45 -18.01
N ASP A 347 29.22 11.73 -19.15
CA ASP A 347 28.88 11.12 -20.44
C ASP A 347 28.96 9.58 -20.38
N ASP A 348 30.00 9.04 -19.75
CA ASP A 348 30.17 7.59 -19.59
C ASP A 348 29.06 6.96 -18.74
N LEU A 349 28.55 7.68 -17.74
CA LEU A 349 27.45 7.20 -16.90
C LEU A 349 26.14 7.23 -17.67
N TRP A 350 25.89 8.29 -18.45
CA TRP A 350 24.74 8.32 -19.35
C TRP A 350 24.80 7.23 -20.39
N MET A 351 25.94 6.97 -21.02
CA MET A 351 26.08 5.90 -22.01
C MET A 351 25.72 4.54 -21.41
N LEU A 352 26.13 4.28 -20.16
CA LEU A 352 25.75 3.07 -19.43
C LEU A 352 24.23 3.00 -19.17
N VAL A 353 23.59 4.11 -18.82
CA VAL A 353 22.12 4.19 -18.68
C VAL A 353 21.43 3.89 -20.02
N HIS A 354 21.91 4.47 -21.12
CA HIS A 354 21.34 4.24 -22.45
C HIS A 354 21.51 2.79 -22.90
N GLU A 355 22.61 2.12 -22.52
CA GLU A 355 22.80 0.68 -22.76
C GLU A 355 21.73 -0.15 -22.03
N ALA A 356 21.44 0.17 -20.77
CA ALA A 356 20.36 -0.47 -20.01
C ALA A 356 19.00 -0.26 -20.67
N VAL A 357 18.70 0.97 -21.12
CA VAL A 357 17.47 1.28 -21.86
C VAL A 357 17.40 0.47 -23.16
N GLY A 358 18.49 0.40 -23.92
CA GLY A 358 18.55 -0.36 -25.17
C GLY A 358 18.33 -1.85 -24.98
N LYS A 359 18.77 -2.43 -23.84
CA LYS A 359 18.62 -3.85 -23.55
C LYS A 359 17.25 -4.22 -22.97
N PHE A 360 16.74 -3.44 -22.02
CA PHE A 360 15.56 -3.82 -21.23
C PHE A 360 14.37 -2.86 -21.32
N GLY A 361 14.51 -1.70 -21.96
CA GLY A 361 13.48 -0.66 -21.97
C GLY A 361 13.31 0.07 -20.63
N SER A 362 14.21 -0.18 -19.68
CA SER A 362 14.35 0.48 -18.37
C SER A 362 15.81 0.90 -18.22
N PRO A 363 16.19 1.87 -17.36
CA PRO A 363 15.46 2.50 -16.24
C PRO A 363 14.55 3.70 -16.60
N TYR A 364 13.96 4.34 -15.58
CA TYR A 364 13.15 5.56 -15.68
C TYR A 364 14.02 6.83 -15.60
N PHE A 365 13.46 7.97 -16.02
CA PHE A 365 14.11 9.29 -15.94
C PHE A 365 13.23 10.26 -15.15
N ASP A 366 13.77 10.82 -14.07
CA ASP A 366 13.13 11.89 -13.30
C ASP A 366 13.68 13.24 -13.80
N ASN A 367 12.91 13.90 -14.66
CA ASN A 367 13.35 15.09 -15.39
C ASN A 367 13.12 16.38 -14.61
N MET A 368 14.20 16.98 -14.10
CA MET A 368 14.18 18.24 -13.36
C MET A 368 14.43 19.49 -14.22
N LEU A 369 14.65 19.34 -15.52
CA LEU A 369 14.93 20.46 -16.41
C LEU A 369 13.74 21.42 -16.63
N PRO A 370 12.47 20.96 -16.71
CA PRO A 370 11.36 21.87 -16.94
C PRO A 370 11.24 22.93 -15.84
N ALA A 371 11.03 24.19 -16.22
CA ALA A 371 11.00 25.30 -15.28
C ALA A 371 9.98 25.12 -14.15
N TYR A 372 8.81 24.54 -14.46
CA TYR A 372 7.76 24.28 -13.48
C TYR A 372 8.23 23.34 -12.36
N ARG A 373 9.31 22.56 -12.52
CA ARG A 373 9.86 21.68 -11.47
C ARG A 373 10.60 22.43 -10.38
N GLY A 374 10.93 23.70 -10.58
CA GLY A 374 11.59 24.53 -9.57
C GLY A 374 12.95 23.98 -9.13
N TYR A 375 13.72 23.37 -10.04
CA TYR A 375 14.99 22.72 -9.70
C TYR A 375 15.92 23.64 -8.90
N GLY A 376 16.46 23.12 -7.79
CA GLY A 376 17.34 23.85 -6.90
C GLY A 376 16.63 24.77 -5.89
N ASN A 377 15.30 24.93 -5.98
CA ASN A 377 14.49 25.78 -5.10
C ASN A 377 13.52 24.97 -4.23
N GLY A 378 13.71 23.66 -4.13
CA GLY A 378 12.88 22.77 -3.32
C GLY A 378 13.03 21.30 -3.67
N ILE A 379 12.07 20.52 -3.20
CA ILE A 379 12.01 19.07 -3.38
C ILE A 379 10.77 18.74 -4.21
N SER A 380 10.95 18.02 -5.30
CA SER A 380 9.86 17.45 -6.07
C SER A 380 10.03 15.94 -6.14
N CYS A 381 8.92 15.23 -6.13
CA CYS A 381 8.90 13.79 -6.28
C CYS A 381 7.77 13.40 -7.21
N TYR A 382 8.11 12.53 -8.16
CA TYR A 382 7.16 11.90 -9.08
C TYR A 382 7.33 10.38 -9.06
N GLN A 383 7.89 9.85 -7.96
CA GLN A 383 8.38 8.47 -7.82
C GLN A 383 7.33 7.50 -7.28
N CYS A 384 6.07 7.90 -7.24
CA CYS A 384 4.85 7.07 -7.08
C CYS A 384 3.64 8.01 -7.02
N CYS A 385 3.75 9.04 -6.20
CA CYS A 385 2.87 10.20 -6.20
C CYS A 385 3.59 11.39 -6.84
N ALA A 386 2.84 12.26 -7.49
CA ALA A 386 3.33 13.51 -8.05
C ALA A 386 3.11 14.64 -7.03
N TYR A 387 4.19 15.13 -6.42
CA TYR A 387 4.14 16.30 -5.53
C TYR A 387 5.39 17.18 -5.70
N GLN A 388 5.23 18.45 -5.38
CA GLN A 388 6.28 19.45 -5.49
C GLN A 388 6.20 20.44 -4.33
N PHE A 389 7.28 20.51 -3.57
CA PHE A 389 7.50 21.44 -2.48
C PHE A 389 8.68 22.35 -2.84
N SER A 390 8.43 23.30 -3.75
CA SER A 390 9.43 24.29 -4.17
C SER A 390 8.82 25.68 -4.23
N ASN A 391 9.63 26.69 -3.97
CA ASN A 391 9.28 28.06 -4.30
C ASN A 391 9.39 28.20 -5.83
N THR A 392 8.24 28.21 -6.51
CA THR A 392 8.14 28.55 -7.92
C THR A 392 7.55 29.95 -8.06
N PRO A 393 7.71 30.62 -9.22
CA PRO A 393 7.07 31.91 -9.48
C PRO A 393 5.53 31.89 -9.41
N GLU A 394 4.92 30.70 -9.35
CA GLU A 394 3.47 30.49 -9.25
C GLU A 394 3.00 30.23 -7.81
N THR A 395 3.95 29.99 -6.88
CA THR A 395 3.69 29.76 -5.45
C THR A 395 4.14 30.91 -4.54
N ASP A 396 4.76 31.96 -5.10
CA ASP A 396 4.88 33.32 -4.53
C ASP A 396 3.73 34.21 -5.04
#